data_AF-A0A975Y6H8-F1
#
_entry.id   AF-A0A975Y6H8-F1
#
_cell.length_a   1.000
_cell.length_b   1.000
_cell.length_c   1.000
_cell.angle_alpha   90.00
_cell.angle_beta   90.00
_cell.angle_gamma   90.00
#
_symmetry.space_group_name_H-M   'P 1'
#
loop_
_entity.id
_entity.type
_entity.pdbx_description
1 polymer ?
#
loop_
_entity_poly.entity_id
_entity_poly.type
_entity_poly.pdbx_seq_one_letter_code
_entity_poly.pdbx_strand_id
1 'polypeptide(L)'
;MRNNSRITASAGTDNAGGDGGNITINAPLLVAFPKENNDITANAFQGKGGNINITTNEIFGLEFRPQQTAQSDITASSELGVTGNVQINTPGVDPTSGIVELPAILVDAESLVARNICDATVIRESSFVMTGKGGLPADSQDVIANAPGLVEWVNRGDNENKVSVVVKPQQQTDISQVINHKLIQQAQGWIVTANGQVILTAEVPKTTLQKPRFIPPSCGGYSQ
;
A
#
# COMPACT_ATOMS: atom_id res chain seq x y z
N MET A 1 -22.96 -3.96 9.69
CA MET A 1 -24.39 -4.30 9.74
C MET A 1 -24.91 -4.44 8.32
N ARG A 2 -25.63 -5.53 8.04
CA ARG A 2 -26.23 -5.85 6.73
C ARG A 2 -27.60 -6.51 6.91
N ASN A 3 -28.39 -6.54 5.85
CA ASN A 3 -29.64 -7.30 5.75
C ASN A 3 -30.63 -6.99 6.88
N ASN A 4 -30.99 -5.71 7.07
CA ASN A 4 -31.96 -5.29 8.09
C ASN A 4 -31.55 -5.68 9.53
N SER A 5 -30.25 -5.63 9.85
CA SER A 5 -29.77 -5.93 11.21
C SER A 5 -30.35 -4.97 12.24
N ARG A 6 -30.69 -5.47 13.43
CA ARG A 6 -31.24 -4.66 14.52
C ARG A 6 -30.53 -4.88 15.84
N ILE A 7 -30.13 -3.79 16.49
CA ILE A 7 -29.74 -3.75 17.90
C ILE A 7 -30.82 -2.93 18.60
N THR A 8 -31.57 -3.53 19.52
CA THR A 8 -32.73 -2.84 20.11
C THR A 8 -32.82 -3.04 21.62
N ALA A 9 -33.16 -1.95 22.28
CA ALA A 9 -33.62 -1.89 23.66
C ALA A 9 -34.94 -1.10 23.73
N SER A 10 -35.72 -1.11 22.64
CA SER A 10 -36.99 -0.40 22.57
C SER A 10 -38.06 -1.10 23.42
N ALA A 11 -38.95 -0.34 24.06
CA ALA A 11 -39.97 -0.87 24.94
C ALA A 11 -41.31 -0.13 24.83
N GLY A 12 -42.38 -0.82 25.22
CA GLY A 12 -43.73 -0.28 25.23
C GLY A 12 -44.45 -0.40 23.88
N THR A 13 -45.77 -0.23 23.95
CA THR A 13 -46.76 -0.27 22.88
C THR A 13 -47.91 0.68 23.23
N ASP A 14 -48.85 0.87 22.31
CA ASP A 14 -50.12 1.58 22.56
C ASP A 14 -50.80 1.19 23.88
N ASN A 15 -50.91 -0.12 24.11
CA ASN A 15 -51.70 -0.68 25.21
C ASN A 15 -50.87 -1.00 26.47
N ALA A 16 -49.55 -0.82 26.41
CA ALA A 16 -48.66 -1.14 27.52
C ALA A 16 -47.45 -0.20 27.48
N GLY A 17 -47.30 0.65 28.50
CA GLY A 17 -46.16 1.55 28.62
C GLY A 17 -44.81 0.82 28.77
N GLY A 18 -43.74 1.60 28.75
CA GLY A 18 -42.38 1.11 28.93
C GLY A 18 -41.37 2.20 28.57
N ASP A 19 -40.27 2.23 29.32
CA ASP A 19 -39.14 3.11 29.05
C ASP A 19 -38.12 2.37 28.17
N GLY A 20 -37.56 3.06 27.17
CA GLY A 20 -36.47 2.55 26.36
C GLY A 20 -35.24 2.25 27.22
N GLY A 21 -34.56 1.16 26.92
CA GLY A 21 -33.37 0.71 27.65
C GLY A 21 -32.09 1.42 27.21
N ASN A 22 -30.97 1.05 27.84
CA ASN A 22 -29.67 1.62 27.52
C ASN A 22 -28.89 0.70 26.58
N ILE A 23 -28.28 1.29 25.54
CA ILE A 23 -27.39 0.61 24.61
C ILE A 23 -26.00 1.22 24.76
N THR A 24 -24.99 0.38 24.99
CA THR A 24 -23.58 0.81 24.99
C THR A 24 -22.84 0.03 23.91
N ILE A 25 -22.23 0.75 22.96
CA ILE A 25 -21.45 0.16 21.86
C ILE A 25 -20.03 0.70 21.97
N ASN A 26 -19.06 -0.20 22.09
CA ASN A 26 -17.64 0.12 22.01
C ASN A 26 -17.03 -0.68 20.86
N ALA A 27 -16.69 0.00 19.77
CA ALA A 27 -16.15 -0.65 18.58
C ALA A 27 -15.18 0.30 17.86
N PRO A 28 -14.02 -0.17 17.33
CA PRO A 28 -13.11 0.70 16.60
C PRO A 28 -13.77 1.39 15.40
N LEU A 29 -14.66 0.69 14.70
CA LEU A 29 -15.41 1.22 13.57
C LEU A 29 -16.84 0.65 13.60
N LEU A 30 -17.82 1.51 13.33
CA LEU A 30 -19.22 1.10 13.19
C LEU A 30 -19.68 1.31 11.74
N VAL A 31 -19.99 0.21 11.04
CA VAL A 31 -20.34 0.26 9.61
C VAL A 31 -21.69 -0.37 9.36
N ALA A 32 -22.55 0.30 8.61
CA ALA A 32 -23.78 -0.25 8.04
C ALA A 32 -23.92 0.13 6.56
N PHE A 33 -24.70 -0.68 5.83
CA PHE A 33 -25.12 -0.32 4.48
C PHE A 33 -26.31 0.65 4.57
N PRO A 34 -26.22 1.89 4.05
CA PRO A 34 -27.23 2.93 4.28
C PRO A 34 -28.65 2.56 3.83
N LYS A 35 -28.77 1.70 2.81
CA LYS A 35 -30.05 1.31 2.17
C LYS A 35 -30.53 -0.09 2.57
N GLU A 36 -29.97 -0.66 3.62
CA GLU A 36 -30.36 -1.98 4.12
C GLU A 36 -31.09 -1.90 5.47
N ASN A 37 -31.59 -0.71 5.86
CA ASN A 37 -32.40 -0.49 7.06
C ASN A 37 -31.84 -1.18 8.32
N ASN A 38 -30.57 -0.88 8.62
CA ASN A 38 -29.90 -1.41 9.80
C ASN A 38 -30.09 -0.44 10.96
N ASP A 39 -30.69 -0.89 12.05
CA ASP A 39 -31.18 0.04 13.08
C ASP A 39 -30.58 -0.24 14.46
N ILE A 40 -30.22 0.82 15.17
CA ILE A 40 -29.86 0.82 16.59
C ILE A 40 -30.92 1.64 17.33
N THR A 41 -31.79 0.98 18.11
CA THR A 41 -33.03 1.60 18.59
C THR A 41 -33.24 1.43 20.09
N ALA A 42 -33.49 2.52 20.80
CA ALA A 42 -33.86 2.53 22.22
C ALA A 42 -35.15 3.35 22.41
N ASN A 43 -36.15 3.08 21.58
CA ASN A 43 -37.39 3.87 21.53
C ASN A 43 -38.38 3.46 22.63
N ALA A 44 -39.32 4.35 22.93
CA ALA A 44 -40.44 4.09 23.84
C ALA A 44 -41.78 4.47 23.19
N PHE A 45 -42.89 3.89 23.68
CA PHE A 45 -44.23 4.36 23.30
C PHE A 45 -44.74 5.46 24.25
N GLN A 46 -45.07 5.12 25.51
CA GLN A 46 -45.54 6.08 26.53
C GLN A 46 -44.45 6.53 27.51
N GLY A 47 -43.40 5.72 27.69
CA GLY A 47 -42.31 5.99 28.62
C GLY A 47 -41.24 6.92 28.06
N LYS A 48 -40.12 7.04 28.74
CA LYS A 48 -38.95 7.79 28.26
C LYS A 48 -38.20 6.98 27.21
N GLY A 49 -37.75 7.61 26.13
CA GLY A 49 -36.75 7.03 25.25
C GLY A 49 -35.47 6.71 26.03
N GLY A 50 -34.74 5.70 25.59
CA GLY A 50 -33.56 5.17 26.26
C GLY A 50 -32.29 5.97 26.01
N ASN A 51 -31.15 5.45 26.47
CA ASN A 51 -29.85 6.09 26.26
C ASN A 51 -28.92 5.22 25.41
N ILE A 52 -28.46 5.76 24.28
CA ILE A 52 -27.51 5.10 23.40
C ILE A 52 -26.17 5.80 23.54
N ASN A 53 -25.16 5.08 24.02
CA ASN A 53 -23.77 5.56 24.13
C ASN A 53 -22.89 4.76 23.16
N ILE A 54 -22.32 5.44 22.18
CA ILE A 54 -21.45 4.82 21.16
C ILE A 54 -20.06 5.42 21.30
N THR A 55 -19.06 4.58 21.51
CA THR A 55 -17.64 4.96 21.45
C THR A 55 -17.02 4.27 20.25
N THR A 56 -16.61 5.05 19.26
CA THR A 56 -16.04 4.53 18.01
C THR A 56 -15.18 5.58 17.32
N ASN A 57 -14.19 5.17 16.52
CA ASN A 57 -13.38 6.15 15.80
C ASN A 57 -14.20 6.82 14.69
N GLU A 58 -15.08 6.06 14.04
CA GLU A 58 -15.89 6.55 12.92
C GLU A 58 -17.15 5.69 12.70
N ILE A 59 -18.20 6.32 12.16
CA ILE A 59 -19.47 5.70 11.81
C ILE A 59 -19.70 5.87 10.31
N PHE A 60 -19.91 4.76 9.60
CA PHE A 60 -20.27 4.77 8.18
C PHE A 60 -21.66 4.20 7.95
N GLY A 61 -22.50 4.98 7.27
CA GLY A 61 -23.79 4.53 6.76
C GLY A 61 -24.89 4.32 7.79
N LEU A 62 -24.67 4.70 9.05
CA LEU A 62 -25.70 4.92 10.07
C LEU A 62 -25.83 6.42 10.31
N GLU A 63 -27.04 6.88 10.58
CA GLU A 63 -27.30 8.27 10.93
C GLU A 63 -28.21 8.34 12.15
N PHE A 64 -27.93 9.27 13.07
CA PHE A 64 -28.88 9.58 14.13
C PHE A 64 -30.05 10.35 13.54
N ARG A 65 -31.27 9.83 13.72
CA ARG A 65 -32.50 10.49 13.29
C ARG A 65 -33.53 10.50 14.43
N PRO A 66 -34.39 11.53 14.50
CA PRO A 66 -35.42 11.61 15.54
C PRO A 66 -36.50 10.53 15.38
N GLN A 67 -36.65 9.96 14.18
CA GLN A 67 -37.63 8.93 13.85
C GLN A 67 -36.99 7.89 12.91
N GLN A 68 -37.44 6.64 12.98
CA GLN A 68 -36.96 5.59 12.07
C GLN A 68 -37.43 5.86 10.63
N THR A 69 -36.56 5.55 9.70
CA THR A 69 -36.76 5.66 8.25
C THR A 69 -36.53 4.29 7.59
N ALA A 70 -36.58 4.22 6.26
CA ALA A 70 -36.21 3.01 5.52
C ALA A 70 -34.68 2.86 5.34
N GLN A 71 -33.90 3.81 5.86
CA GLN A 71 -32.44 3.79 5.84
C GLN A 71 -31.92 3.27 7.20
N SER A 72 -30.60 3.13 7.32
CA SER A 72 -29.99 2.65 8.56
C SER A 72 -29.91 3.76 9.62
N ASP A 73 -30.61 3.57 10.73
CA ASP A 73 -30.85 4.61 11.73
C ASP A 73 -30.31 4.31 13.14
N ILE A 74 -30.00 5.36 13.89
CA ILE A 74 -29.81 5.34 15.34
C ILE A 74 -30.92 6.20 15.96
N THR A 75 -31.79 5.62 16.79
CA THR A 75 -32.95 6.34 17.35
C THR A 75 -33.16 6.00 18.83
N ALA A 76 -33.50 7.02 19.63
CA ALA A 76 -33.88 6.87 21.04
C ALA A 76 -35.10 7.76 21.36
N SER A 77 -36.16 7.65 20.56
CA SER A 77 -37.35 8.51 20.64
C SER A 77 -38.43 7.95 21.56
N SER A 78 -39.44 8.78 21.87
CA SER A 78 -40.68 8.32 22.49
C SER A 78 -41.88 8.95 21.79
N GLU A 79 -42.96 8.18 21.59
CA GLU A 79 -44.17 8.65 20.88
C GLU A 79 -45.00 9.62 21.75
N LEU A 80 -45.29 9.23 22.99
CA LEU A 80 -46.11 10.00 23.94
C LEU A 80 -45.33 10.46 25.18
N GLY A 81 -44.08 10.00 25.34
CA GLY A 81 -43.23 10.34 26.48
C GLY A 81 -42.10 11.31 26.12
N VAL A 82 -41.00 11.22 26.87
CA VAL A 82 -39.83 12.11 26.69
C VAL A 82 -38.79 11.42 25.82
N THR A 83 -38.23 12.13 24.83
CA THR A 83 -37.12 11.63 24.01
C THR A 83 -35.89 11.29 24.86
N GLY A 84 -35.25 10.17 24.53
CA GLY A 84 -34.01 9.70 25.13
C GLY A 84 -32.77 10.44 24.61
N ASN A 85 -31.60 9.89 24.90
CA ASN A 85 -30.32 10.51 24.52
C ASN A 85 -29.48 9.58 23.62
N VAL A 86 -28.83 10.15 22.61
CA VAL A 86 -27.82 9.47 21.79
C VAL A 86 -26.52 10.25 21.88
N GLN A 87 -25.53 9.65 22.52
CA GLN A 87 -24.19 10.21 22.67
C GLN A 87 -23.20 9.40 21.82
N ILE A 88 -22.52 10.07 20.91
CA ILE A 88 -21.47 9.49 20.07
C ILE A 88 -20.14 10.12 20.47
N ASN A 89 -19.21 9.29 20.94
CA ASN A 89 -17.88 9.66 21.36
C ASN A 89 -16.89 9.14 20.32
N THR A 90 -16.25 10.06 19.59
CA THR A 90 -15.17 9.76 18.66
C THR A 90 -13.83 10.14 19.28
N PRO A 91 -13.04 9.18 19.80
CA PRO A 91 -11.68 9.47 20.24
C PRO A 91 -10.91 9.99 19.03
N GLY A 92 -10.39 11.21 19.10
CA GLY A 92 -9.77 11.87 17.96
C GLY A 92 -8.70 10.99 17.31
N VAL A 93 -8.90 10.67 16.04
CA VAL A 93 -7.83 10.14 15.18
C VAL A 93 -7.07 11.35 14.64
N ASP A 94 -5.75 11.39 14.82
CA ASP A 94 -4.90 12.44 14.27
C ASP A 94 -4.47 12.06 12.84
N PRO A 95 -5.07 12.66 11.79
CA PRO A 95 -4.73 12.34 10.42
C PRO A 95 -3.34 12.88 10.00
N THR A 96 -2.69 13.72 10.81
CA THR A 96 -1.39 14.31 10.47
C THR A 96 -0.23 13.32 10.53
N SER A 97 -0.42 12.16 11.18
CA SER A 97 0.58 11.08 11.25
C SER A 97 0.90 10.45 9.89
N GLY A 98 0.13 10.74 8.84
CA GLY A 98 0.34 10.25 7.46
C GLY A 98 0.80 11.31 6.46
N ILE A 99 0.99 12.58 6.89
CA ILE A 99 1.41 13.65 5.99
C ILE A 99 2.93 13.63 5.88
N VAL A 100 3.45 13.01 4.81
CA VAL A 100 4.82 13.27 4.38
C VAL A 100 4.80 14.61 3.64
N GLU A 101 5.36 15.66 4.24
CA GLU A 101 5.59 16.92 3.52
C GLU A 101 6.49 16.64 2.30
N LEU A 102 6.00 17.01 1.12
CA LEU A 102 6.85 17.06 -0.06
C LEU A 102 7.90 18.16 0.18
N PRO A 103 9.21 17.87 0.02
CA PRO A 103 10.23 18.89 0.16
C PRO A 103 9.94 20.07 -0.78
N ALA A 104 9.78 21.27 -0.23
CA ALA A 104 9.49 22.49 -0.98
C ALA A 104 10.67 23.01 -1.81
N ILE A 105 11.80 22.28 -1.81
CA ILE A 105 12.99 22.65 -2.56
C ILE A 105 12.75 22.26 -4.02
N LEU A 106 12.51 23.26 -4.85
CA LEU A 106 12.52 23.07 -6.30
C LEU A 106 13.95 22.66 -6.69
N VAL A 107 14.11 21.44 -7.17
CA VAL A 107 15.40 20.99 -7.70
C VAL A 107 15.65 21.75 -9.01
N ASP A 108 16.66 22.62 -9.01
CA ASP A 108 17.13 23.26 -10.24
C ASP A 108 17.85 22.22 -11.10
N ALA A 109 17.08 21.57 -11.98
CA ALA A 109 17.57 20.55 -12.89
C ALA A 109 18.69 21.08 -13.80
N GLU A 110 18.71 22.38 -14.09
CA GLU A 110 19.71 22.99 -14.98
C GLU A 110 21.10 23.10 -14.33
N SER A 111 21.13 23.17 -12.99
CA SER A 111 22.37 23.09 -12.19
C SER A 111 22.90 21.66 -12.03
N LEU A 112 22.04 20.65 -12.18
CA LEU A 112 22.40 19.23 -12.01
C LEU A 112 22.84 18.55 -13.32
N VAL A 113 22.64 19.19 -14.47
CA VAL A 113 23.14 18.68 -15.75
C VAL A 113 24.61 19.04 -15.91
N ALA A 114 25.48 18.03 -15.91
CA ALA A 114 26.91 18.21 -16.16
C ALA A 114 27.15 18.90 -17.51
N ARG A 115 27.63 20.15 -17.46
CA ARG A 115 27.89 20.98 -18.66
C ARG A 115 29.09 20.51 -19.49
N ASN A 116 29.87 19.53 -18.99
CA ASN A 116 31.07 19.05 -19.67
C ASN A 116 31.18 17.52 -19.61
N ILE A 117 30.39 16.85 -20.47
CA ILE A 117 30.29 15.39 -20.57
C ILE A 117 31.60 14.74 -21.05
N CYS A 118 32.53 15.52 -21.60
CA CYS A 118 33.80 15.03 -22.16
C CYS A 118 35.03 15.37 -21.30
N ASP A 119 34.86 15.94 -20.11
CA ASP A 119 35.97 16.16 -19.17
C ASP A 119 36.25 14.87 -18.39
N ALA A 120 37.48 14.38 -18.47
CA ALA A 120 37.91 13.14 -17.82
C ALA A 120 37.77 13.17 -16.29
N THR A 121 37.66 14.36 -15.68
CA THR A 121 37.39 14.53 -14.25
C THR A 121 35.93 14.23 -13.87
N VAL A 122 34.96 14.59 -14.72
CA VAL A 122 33.51 14.41 -14.49
C VAL A 122 33.08 12.94 -14.61
N ILE A 123 33.76 12.17 -15.47
CA ILE A 123 33.48 10.73 -15.71
C ILE A 123 33.80 9.88 -14.46
N ARG A 124 34.70 10.34 -13.58
CA ARG A 124 35.12 9.58 -12.39
C ARG A 124 34.26 9.80 -11.14
N GLU A 125 33.40 10.81 -11.13
CA GLU A 125 32.56 11.19 -9.97
C GLU A 125 31.06 11.08 -10.26
N SER A 126 30.66 10.74 -11.49
CA SER A 126 29.25 10.56 -11.85
C SER A 126 28.71 9.26 -11.23
N SER A 127 27.64 9.35 -10.45
CA SER A 127 26.93 8.21 -9.86
C SER A 127 25.47 8.21 -10.27
N PHE A 128 24.92 7.02 -10.54
CA PHE A 128 23.51 6.83 -10.85
C PHE A 128 22.81 6.22 -9.64
N VAL A 129 21.84 6.93 -9.06
CA VAL A 129 21.08 6.48 -7.89
C VAL A 129 19.60 6.40 -8.25
N MET A 130 19.01 5.22 -8.06
CA MET A 130 17.59 4.99 -8.31
C MET A 130 16.82 5.06 -6.99
N THR A 131 15.99 6.09 -6.81
CA THR A 131 15.17 6.26 -5.60
C THR A 131 13.76 5.71 -5.85
N GLY A 132 13.43 4.57 -5.22
CA GLY A 132 12.10 3.95 -5.32
C GLY A 132 11.93 2.78 -4.35
N LYS A 133 10.68 2.42 -4.02
CA LYS A 133 10.34 1.32 -3.09
C LYS A 133 10.53 -0.09 -3.69
N GLY A 134 11.39 -0.22 -4.71
CA GLY A 134 11.53 -1.43 -5.53
C GLY A 134 12.88 -2.14 -5.44
N GLY A 135 13.84 -1.62 -4.66
CA GLY A 135 15.21 -2.10 -4.69
C GLY A 135 15.90 -1.84 -6.03
N LEU A 136 17.23 -1.90 -6.05
CA LEU A 136 17.96 -1.99 -7.31
C LEU A 136 17.76 -3.41 -7.86
N PRO A 137 17.53 -3.59 -9.17
CA PRO A 137 17.69 -4.92 -9.76
C PRO A 137 19.09 -5.42 -9.43
N ALA A 138 19.17 -6.67 -8.96
CA ALA A 138 20.43 -7.29 -8.56
C ALA A 138 21.47 -7.12 -9.67
N ASP A 139 22.68 -6.68 -9.30
CA ASP A 139 23.79 -6.69 -10.23
C ASP A 139 24.16 -8.15 -10.56
N SER A 140 24.77 -8.36 -11.71
CA SER A 140 25.37 -9.62 -12.15
C SER A 140 26.38 -10.24 -11.14
N GLN A 141 26.88 -9.45 -10.18
CA GLN A 141 27.77 -9.86 -9.10
C GLN A 141 27.02 -10.14 -7.78
N ASP A 142 25.75 -9.74 -7.66
CA ASP A 142 24.98 -9.98 -6.45
C ASP A 142 24.62 -11.47 -6.36
N VAL A 143 24.97 -12.07 -5.24
CA VAL A 143 24.49 -13.41 -4.91
C VAL A 143 22.99 -13.28 -4.67
N ILE A 144 22.19 -13.70 -5.64
CA ILE A 144 20.75 -13.90 -5.45
C ILE A 144 20.62 -14.98 -4.38
N ALA A 145 20.44 -14.54 -3.13
CA ALA A 145 20.02 -15.42 -2.06
C ALA A 145 18.59 -15.82 -2.39
N ASN A 146 18.44 -16.87 -3.20
CA ASN A 146 17.23 -17.66 -3.25
C ASN A 146 17.10 -18.28 -1.86
N ALA A 147 16.62 -17.53 -0.88
CA ALA A 147 15.98 -18.13 0.26
C ALA A 147 14.62 -18.61 -0.26
N PRO A 148 14.39 -19.91 -0.46
CA PRO A 148 13.02 -20.40 -0.57
C PRO A 148 12.38 -20.21 0.80
N GLY A 149 11.95 -18.99 1.10
CA GLY A 149 10.91 -18.78 2.08
C GLY A 149 9.67 -19.45 1.52
N LEU A 150 9.42 -20.70 1.91
CA LEU A 150 8.14 -21.36 1.72
C LEU A 150 7.10 -20.53 2.47
N VAL A 151 6.49 -19.58 1.78
CA VAL A 151 5.22 -18.99 2.21
C VAL A 151 4.14 -19.99 1.87
N GLU A 152 3.73 -20.76 2.88
CA GLU A 152 2.59 -21.66 2.78
C GLU A 152 1.32 -20.82 2.58
N TRP A 153 0.56 -21.13 1.53
CA TRP A 153 -0.71 -20.46 1.26
C TRP A 153 -1.72 -20.87 2.34
N VAL A 154 -2.16 -19.91 3.16
CA VAL A 154 -3.18 -20.16 4.18
C VAL A 154 -4.53 -20.40 3.49
N ASN A 155 -5.05 -21.63 3.60
CA ASN A 155 -6.46 -21.90 3.33
C ASN A 155 -7.29 -21.34 4.49
N ARG A 156 -8.22 -20.42 4.17
CA ARG A 156 -9.23 -19.94 5.11
C ARG A 156 -10.29 -21.02 5.29
N GLY A 157 -9.97 -22.02 6.10
CA GLY A 157 -10.95 -22.86 6.77
C GLY A 157 -11.20 -22.27 8.15
N ASP A 158 -12.47 -22.09 8.49
CA ASP A 158 -12.92 -21.57 9.78
C ASP A 158 -12.22 -22.29 10.92
N ASN A 159 -11.40 -21.56 11.68
CA ASN A 159 -11.10 -21.70 13.11
C ASN A 159 -9.88 -20.83 13.44
N GLU A 160 -10.10 -19.81 14.25
CA GLU A 160 -9.08 -18.91 14.79
C GLU A 160 -8.00 -19.70 15.53
N ASN A 161 -6.81 -19.84 14.96
CA ASN A 161 -5.61 -20.20 15.71
C ASN A 161 -4.44 -19.34 15.23
N LYS A 162 -3.89 -18.56 16.17
CA LYS A 162 -2.71 -17.69 15.98
C LYS A 162 -1.53 -18.54 15.52
N VAL A 163 -0.99 -18.26 14.33
CA VAL A 163 0.22 -18.91 13.82
C VAL A 163 1.44 -18.10 14.24
N SER A 164 2.27 -18.67 15.10
CA SER A 164 3.60 -18.15 15.43
C SER A 164 4.56 -18.53 14.31
N VAL A 165 5.15 -17.55 13.61
CA VAL A 165 6.19 -17.79 12.60
C VAL A 165 7.47 -18.20 13.32
N VAL A 166 7.76 -19.50 13.35
CA VAL A 166 9.04 -20.03 13.86
C VAL A 166 10.02 -20.09 12.68
N VAL A 167 10.84 -19.06 12.54
CA VAL A 167 12.02 -19.12 11.67
C VAL A 167 13.06 -20.01 12.35
N LYS A 168 13.24 -21.25 11.87
CA LYS A 168 14.39 -22.06 12.25
C LYS A 168 15.57 -21.66 11.35
N PRO A 169 16.72 -21.22 11.89
CA PRO A 169 17.92 -21.05 11.08
C PRO A 169 18.41 -22.45 10.67
N GLN A 170 18.42 -22.73 9.37
CA GLN A 170 19.10 -23.92 8.85
C GLN A 170 20.61 -23.72 8.99
N GLN A 171 21.26 -24.67 9.66
CA GLN A 171 22.72 -24.78 9.72
C GLN A 171 23.28 -24.98 8.30
N GLN A 172 24.22 -24.11 7.91
CA GLN A 172 25.06 -24.27 6.73
C GLN A 172 25.73 -25.63 6.76
N THR A 173 25.40 -26.47 5.78
CA THR A 173 26.21 -27.65 5.46
C THR A 173 27.18 -27.21 4.37
N ASP A 174 28.46 -27.15 4.70
CA ASP A 174 29.56 -26.96 3.75
C ASP A 174 29.50 -28.10 2.73
N ILE A 175 29.14 -27.77 1.49
CA ILE A 175 29.30 -28.67 0.34
C ILE A 175 30.34 -28.04 -0.56
N SER A 176 31.60 -28.35 -0.29
CA SER A 176 32.72 -28.14 -1.21
C SER A 176 32.57 -29.05 -2.43
N GLN A 177 31.61 -28.73 -3.31
CA GLN A 177 31.58 -29.27 -4.66
C GLN A 177 32.29 -28.28 -5.58
N VAL A 178 33.46 -28.68 -6.08
CA VAL A 178 34.18 -27.99 -7.15
C VAL A 178 33.32 -28.14 -8.41
N ILE A 179 32.33 -27.26 -8.56
CA ILE A 179 31.55 -27.19 -9.78
C ILE A 179 32.37 -26.34 -10.74
N ASN A 180 32.98 -27.01 -11.72
CA ASN A 180 33.66 -26.37 -12.84
C ASN A 180 32.58 -25.75 -13.75
N HIS A 181 31.98 -24.66 -13.28
CA HIS A 181 30.98 -23.93 -14.03
C HIS A 181 31.68 -23.28 -15.22
N LYS A 182 31.17 -23.55 -16.42
CA LYS A 182 31.49 -22.77 -17.61
C LYS A 182 31.19 -21.31 -17.29
N LEU A 183 32.24 -20.48 -17.20
CA LEU A 183 32.11 -19.07 -16.87
C LEU A 183 31.18 -18.42 -17.90
N ILE A 184 30.07 -17.85 -17.42
CA ILE A 184 29.16 -17.09 -18.28
C ILE A 184 29.89 -15.80 -18.63
N GLN A 185 30.29 -15.66 -19.89
CA GLN A 185 30.90 -14.45 -20.40
C GLN A 185 29.81 -13.55 -20.99
N GLN A 186 29.92 -12.25 -20.72
CA GLN A 186 29.04 -11.25 -21.33
C GLN A 186 29.25 -11.26 -22.86
N ALA A 187 28.31 -10.68 -23.61
CA ALA A 187 28.49 -10.47 -25.04
C ALA A 187 29.19 -9.12 -25.26
N GLN A 188 30.38 -9.12 -25.86
CA GLN A 188 31.15 -7.92 -26.20
C GLN A 188 30.79 -7.35 -27.57
N GLY A 189 29.94 -8.04 -28.33
CA GLY A 189 29.45 -7.56 -29.61
C GLY A 189 28.24 -8.31 -30.12
N TRP A 190 27.71 -7.83 -31.24
CA TRP A 190 26.64 -8.48 -32.00
C TRP A 190 27.04 -8.53 -33.46
N ILE A 191 26.73 -9.64 -34.12
CA ILE A 191 26.94 -9.82 -35.55
C ILE A 191 25.58 -9.98 -36.24
N VAL A 192 25.45 -9.38 -37.42
CA VAL A 192 24.30 -9.57 -38.30
C VAL A 192 24.71 -10.55 -39.39
N THR A 193 23.98 -11.65 -39.48
CA THR A 193 24.17 -12.67 -40.52
C THR A 193 23.60 -12.20 -41.87
N ALA A 194 23.98 -12.85 -42.97
CA ALA A 194 23.54 -12.46 -44.32
C ALA A 194 22.01 -12.54 -44.53
N ASN A 195 21.31 -13.33 -43.71
CA ASN A 195 19.85 -13.43 -43.66
C ASN A 195 19.20 -12.46 -42.64
N GLY A 196 19.96 -11.53 -42.05
CA GLY A 196 19.44 -10.49 -41.17
C GLY A 196 19.25 -10.89 -39.70
N GLN A 197 19.69 -12.09 -39.30
CA GLN A 197 19.59 -12.54 -37.90
C GLN A 197 20.74 -11.97 -37.06
N VAL A 198 20.40 -11.45 -35.87
CA VAL A 198 21.36 -10.89 -34.91
C VAL A 198 21.81 -11.97 -33.93
N ILE A 199 23.12 -12.14 -33.77
CA ILE A 199 23.73 -13.07 -32.82
C ILE A 199 24.66 -12.28 -31.87
N LEU A 200 24.48 -12.45 -30.57
CA LEU A 200 25.35 -11.89 -29.53
C LEU A 200 26.61 -12.76 -29.36
N THR A 201 27.79 -12.16 -29.40
CA THR A 201 29.09 -12.86 -29.33
C THR A 201 29.97 -12.27 -28.22
N ALA A 202 30.72 -13.13 -27.53
CA ALA A 202 31.71 -12.73 -26.51
C ALA A 202 33.05 -12.29 -27.13
N GLU A 203 33.33 -12.64 -28.40
CA GLU A 203 34.51 -12.19 -29.13
C GLU A 203 34.13 -11.18 -30.21
N VAL A 204 34.77 -10.00 -30.17
CA VAL A 204 34.63 -8.95 -31.18
C VAL A 204 35.37 -9.38 -32.46
N PRO A 205 34.71 -9.44 -33.63
CA PRO A 205 35.39 -9.74 -34.88
C PRO A 205 36.42 -8.63 -35.18
N LYS A 206 37.67 -9.02 -35.50
CA LYS A 206 38.72 -8.08 -35.90
C LYS A 206 38.34 -7.41 -37.22
N THR A 207 37.69 -6.26 -37.16
CA THR A 207 37.44 -5.43 -38.34
C THR A 207 38.73 -4.72 -38.75
N THR A 208 39.24 -5.01 -39.94
CA THR A 208 40.28 -4.20 -40.56
C THR A 208 39.66 -2.85 -40.95
N LEU A 209 40.05 -1.78 -40.24
CA LEU A 209 39.64 -0.42 -40.54
C LEU A 209 40.04 -0.04 -41.98
N GLN A 210 39.06 0.10 -42.87
CA GLN A 210 39.29 0.81 -44.12
C GLN A 210 39.50 2.29 -43.80
N LYS A 211 40.61 2.84 -44.30
CA LYS A 211 40.95 4.26 -44.11
C LYS A 211 39.79 5.14 -44.59
N PRO A 212 39.26 6.05 -43.77
CA PRO A 212 38.25 6.99 -44.22
C PRO A 212 38.84 7.89 -45.32
N ARG A 213 38.13 7.99 -46.45
CA ARG A 213 38.47 8.89 -47.57
C ARG A 213 38.16 10.37 -47.28
N PHE A 214 37.68 10.68 -46.08
CA PHE A 214 37.37 12.03 -45.63
C PHE A 214 38.25 12.39 -44.44
N ILE A 215 39.11 13.38 -44.65
CA ILE A 215 39.84 14.07 -43.60
C ILE A 215 38.94 15.24 -43.16
N PRO A 216 38.35 15.22 -41.96
CA PRO A 216 37.63 16.39 -41.45
C PRO A 216 38.63 17.54 -41.20
N PRO A 217 38.24 18.80 -41.42
CA PRO A 217 39.12 19.95 -41.18
C PRO A 217 39.53 20.01 -39.71
N SER A 218 40.82 20.17 -39.46
CA SER A 218 41.37 20.28 -38.11
C SER A 218 40.95 21.59 -37.45
N CYS A 219 40.45 21.53 -36.22
CA CYS A 219 40.34 22.70 -35.36
C CYS A 219 41.75 23.12 -34.93
N GLY A 220 42.36 24.04 -35.68
CA GLY A 220 43.56 24.76 -35.26
C GLY A 220 43.18 25.75 -34.16
N GLY A 221 43.80 25.59 -32.98
CA GLY A 221 43.74 26.59 -31.92
C GLY A 221 44.43 27.87 -32.36
N TYR A 222 43.74 29.00 -32.23
CA TYR A 222 44.37 30.31 -32.26
C TYR A 222 44.55 30.79 -30.82
N SER A 223 45.79 30.77 -30.36
CA SER A 223 46.25 31.60 -29.26
C SER A 223 46.52 33.01 -29.77
N GLN A 224 45.88 34.01 -29.17
CA GLN A 224 46.49 35.30 -28.81
C GLN A 224 45.84 35.79 -27.53
#